data_AF-A0A1G5FDP1-F1
#
_entry.id   AF-A0A1G5FDP1-F1
#
_cell.length_a   1.000
_cell.length_b   1.000
_cell.length_c   1.000
_cell.angle_alpha   90.00
_cell.angle_beta   90.00
_cell.angle_gamma   90.00
#
_symmetry.space_group_name_H-M   'P 1'
#
loop_
_entity.id
_entity.type
_entity.pdbx_description
1 polymer ?
#
loop_
_entity_poly.entity_id
_entity_poly.type
_entity_poly.pdbx_seq_one_letter_code
_entity_poly.pdbx_strand_id
1 'polypeptide(L)'
;MADQNTPDQGGIAGHGSFFQPTDLSPQEAQAATEWVRKEVDKRRYQNEERVDDIREHMWELEKDGEIIVHRIKDEHEPIDVETLYGWNKRIPTKQLWHHKSCGQCGNIPGYPASLLWLMNNLGMQPGKDYLDETDQTSCTAWNYHGSGIGNVESLAAVFLRNFHQAYVSGKQHGYDDGHFFPLVHCGTSFGNYKEIRKYLIESAELREKVTKILDKLGRTVDGKLVIPEEVVHYSEWVHVMRNRIASELQTIDMSNIRVTMHVACHYYKMIHEDAVYDPNVLGGNRTAIGTAMAQALGAQVIDYSTWYDCCGFGFRHIISEREFTRSFTIDRKIKVAQEEAQADVMLGNDTGCITTMDKNQWIGKAHNQPYQVPIMAEVQLAALACGADPFKIVQLQWHASPVEELVEKMGISWADAKANFEAYLKEVEKGNIEYLYNPELAYGGTN
;
A
#
# COMPACT_ATOMS: atom_id res chain seq x y z
N MET A 1 23.03 28.51 49.51
CA MET A 1 22.52 29.55 48.59
C MET A 1 23.41 29.50 47.35
N ALA A 2 22.96 29.15 46.15
CA ALA A 2 21.63 28.95 45.62
C ALA A 2 21.59 27.67 44.76
N ASP A 3 20.39 27.11 44.72
CA ASP A 3 19.93 25.92 44.02
C ASP A 3 19.87 26.16 42.50
N GLN A 4 20.32 25.22 41.67
CA GLN A 4 20.01 25.20 40.22
C GLN A 4 19.84 23.76 39.71
N ASN A 5 19.00 22.98 40.41
CA ASN A 5 18.19 21.95 39.76
C ASN A 5 16.86 22.61 39.39
N THR A 6 16.80 23.28 38.24
CA THR A 6 15.53 23.66 37.62
C THR A 6 15.19 22.58 36.59
N PRO A 7 14.09 21.82 36.74
CA PRO A 7 13.64 20.92 35.69
C PRO A 7 13.26 21.76 34.47
N ASP A 8 13.79 21.39 33.31
CA ASP A 8 13.48 22.03 32.03
C ASP A 8 11.95 22.03 31.85
N GLN A 9 11.34 23.22 31.93
CA GLN A 9 9.90 23.37 31.78
C GLN A 9 9.55 22.97 30.34
N GLY A 10 8.68 21.97 30.20
CA GLY A 10 8.39 21.28 28.95
C GLY A 10 8.19 22.22 27.76
N GLY A 11 9.02 22.04 26.75
CA GLY A 11 8.85 22.68 25.45
C GLY A 11 7.63 22.15 24.70
N ILE A 12 7.28 22.84 23.63
CA ILE A 12 6.14 22.50 22.77
C ILE A 12 6.37 21.10 22.20
N ALA A 13 5.39 20.21 22.38
CA ALA A 13 5.35 18.86 21.82
C ALA A 13 6.51 17.90 22.22
N GLY A 14 7.04 18.02 23.45
CA GLY A 14 8.01 17.03 23.98
C GLY A 14 9.45 17.23 23.52
N HIS A 15 9.74 18.34 22.83
CA HIS A 15 11.11 18.76 22.56
C HIS A 15 11.63 19.65 23.70
N GLY A 16 12.91 19.50 24.07
CA GLY A 16 13.53 20.30 25.15
C GLY A 16 13.56 21.79 24.82
N SER A 17 13.80 22.64 25.83
CA SER A 17 13.73 24.11 25.70
C SER A 17 14.70 24.73 24.68
N PHE A 18 15.62 23.95 24.10
CA PHE A 18 16.50 24.41 23.04
C PHE A 18 15.83 24.45 21.65
N PHE A 19 14.70 23.75 21.44
CA PHE A 19 13.93 23.88 20.21
C PHE A 19 13.09 25.16 20.26
N GLN A 20 13.61 26.21 19.65
CA GLN A 20 12.94 27.49 19.53
C GLN A 20 12.27 27.62 18.16
N PRO A 21 11.13 28.33 18.06
CA PRO A 21 10.57 28.76 16.78
C PRO A 21 11.67 29.44 15.96
N THR A 22 11.73 29.15 14.66
CA THR A 22 12.78 29.68 13.79
C THR A 22 12.56 31.15 13.43
N ASP A 23 11.40 31.73 13.80
CA ASP A 23 10.98 33.12 13.56
C ASP A 23 11.21 33.63 12.12
N LEU A 24 11.29 32.71 11.16
CA LEU A 24 11.48 33.04 9.75
C LEU A 24 10.24 33.75 9.24
N SER A 25 10.44 34.87 8.53
CA SER A 25 9.38 35.47 7.72
C SER A 25 8.89 34.46 6.66
N PRO A 26 7.67 34.62 6.11
CA PRO A 26 7.17 33.72 5.06
C PRO A 26 8.14 33.58 3.87
N GLN A 27 8.86 34.65 3.53
CA GLN A 27 9.85 34.66 2.45
C GLN A 27 11.12 33.89 2.83
N GLU A 28 11.60 34.02 4.06
CA GLU A 28 12.77 33.28 4.54
C GLU A 28 12.47 31.79 4.72
N ALA A 29 11.27 31.43 5.19
CA ALA A 29 10.82 30.04 5.25
C ALA A 29 10.71 29.44 3.85
N GLN A 30 10.23 30.21 2.87
CA GLN A 30 10.17 29.81 1.47
C GLN A 30 11.56 29.63 0.86
N ALA A 31 12.51 30.53 1.14
CA ALA A 31 13.90 30.41 0.71
C ALA A 31 14.61 29.21 1.38
N ALA A 32 14.41 29.00 2.68
CA ALA A 32 14.96 27.88 3.43
C ALA A 32 14.44 26.52 2.95
N THR A 33 13.27 26.48 2.32
CA THR A 33 12.66 25.28 1.72
C THR A 33 12.77 25.24 0.19
N GLU A 34 13.44 26.23 -0.44
CA GLU A 34 13.54 26.34 -1.90
C GLU A 34 14.27 25.14 -2.51
N TRP A 35 15.22 24.53 -1.79
CA TRP A 35 15.88 23.29 -2.21
C TRP A 35 14.94 22.10 -2.33
N VAL A 36 13.82 22.08 -1.60
CA VAL A 36 12.75 21.06 -1.73
C VAL A 36 11.97 21.26 -3.04
N ARG A 37 11.92 22.50 -3.54
CA ARG A 37 11.21 22.88 -4.78
C ARG A 37 12.09 22.85 -6.02
N LYS A 38 13.41 22.86 -5.86
CA LYS A 38 14.33 22.61 -6.97
C LYS A 38 14.03 21.23 -7.52
N GLU A 39 13.69 21.16 -8.82
CA GLU A 39 13.66 19.90 -9.55
C GLU A 39 15.07 19.31 -9.52
N VAL A 40 15.29 18.45 -8.54
CA VAL A 40 16.45 17.57 -8.54
C VAL A 40 16.03 16.41 -9.42
N ASP A 41 16.56 16.35 -10.64
CA ASP A 41 16.51 15.14 -11.44
C ASP A 41 17.33 14.08 -10.70
N LYS A 42 16.71 13.40 -9.73
CA LYS A 42 17.37 12.38 -8.88
C LYS A 42 17.92 11.22 -9.71
N ARG A 43 17.49 11.08 -10.97
CA ARG A 43 18.04 10.14 -11.96
C ARG A 43 19.41 10.56 -12.49
N ARG A 44 19.77 11.84 -12.38
CA ARG A 44 21.11 12.40 -12.64
C ARG A 44 22.01 12.42 -11.42
N TYR A 45 21.50 12.09 -10.23
CA TYR A 45 22.36 11.60 -9.16
C TYR A 45 22.85 10.20 -9.54
N GLN A 46 23.70 10.16 -10.58
CA GLN A 46 24.70 9.13 -10.71
C GLN A 46 25.61 9.34 -9.51
N ASN A 47 25.29 8.70 -8.39
CA ASN A 47 26.37 8.28 -7.51
C ASN A 47 27.31 7.47 -8.42
N GLU A 48 28.60 7.78 -8.40
CA GLU A 48 29.61 7.05 -9.17
C GLU A 48 29.61 5.54 -8.83
N GLU A 49 28.95 5.16 -7.73
CA GLU A 49 28.60 3.80 -7.34
C GLU A 49 27.14 3.48 -7.73
N ARG A 50 26.96 2.53 -8.67
CA ARG A 50 25.67 1.88 -8.92
C ARG A 50 25.17 1.27 -7.61
N VAL A 51 23.94 1.59 -7.20
CA VAL A 51 23.33 0.96 -6.02
C VAL A 51 23.34 -0.55 -6.22
N ASP A 52 23.57 -1.32 -5.16
CA ASP A 52 23.67 -2.78 -5.26
C ASP A 52 22.29 -3.41 -5.57
N ASP A 53 22.21 -4.17 -6.66
CA ASP A 53 20.99 -4.90 -7.03
C ASP A 53 21.00 -6.27 -6.36
N ILE A 54 20.28 -6.37 -5.26
CA ILE A 54 20.15 -7.58 -4.46
C ILE A 54 19.80 -8.85 -5.26
N ARG A 55 19.15 -8.71 -6.42
CA ARG A 55 18.82 -9.86 -7.27
C ARG A 55 20.07 -10.54 -7.78
N GLU A 56 21.15 -9.81 -8.06
CA GLU A 56 22.44 -10.36 -8.49
C GLU A 56 22.98 -11.35 -7.45
N HIS A 57 23.00 -10.96 -6.17
CA HIS A 57 23.39 -11.85 -5.06
C HIS A 57 22.42 -13.04 -4.88
N MET A 58 21.12 -12.80 -5.05
CA MET A 58 20.11 -13.85 -4.97
C MET A 58 20.32 -14.94 -6.05
N TRP A 59 20.73 -14.55 -7.27
CA TRP A 59 21.04 -15.50 -8.34
C TRP A 59 22.27 -16.35 -8.05
N GLU A 60 23.28 -15.78 -7.39
CA GLU A 60 24.46 -16.54 -6.94
C GLU A 60 24.07 -17.58 -5.89
N LEU A 61 23.27 -17.20 -4.89
CA LEU A 61 22.78 -18.14 -3.87
C LEU A 61 21.94 -19.28 -4.46
N GLU A 62 21.10 -19.00 -5.45
CA GLU A 62 20.33 -20.04 -6.15
C GLU A 62 21.25 -20.99 -6.93
N LYS A 63 22.23 -20.44 -7.64
CA LYS A 63 23.23 -21.21 -8.39
C LYS A 63 24.05 -22.13 -7.49
N ASP A 64 24.41 -21.65 -6.30
CA ASP A 64 25.12 -22.42 -5.28
C ASP A 64 24.19 -23.41 -4.54
N GLY A 65 22.90 -23.37 -4.85
CA GLY A 65 21.89 -24.30 -4.35
C GLY A 65 21.43 -24.02 -2.93
N GLU A 66 21.69 -22.83 -2.38
CA GLU A 66 21.30 -22.45 -1.02
C GLU A 66 19.81 -22.11 -0.89
N ILE A 67 19.22 -21.54 -1.94
CA ILE A 67 17.82 -21.10 -1.98
C ILE A 67 17.14 -21.54 -3.28
N ILE A 68 15.82 -21.40 -3.31
CA ILE A 68 15.00 -21.44 -4.53
C ILE A 68 14.44 -20.04 -4.75
N VAL A 69 14.58 -19.51 -5.96
CA VAL A 69 13.94 -18.24 -6.30
C VAL A 69 12.56 -18.50 -6.90
N HIS A 70 11.54 -17.93 -6.26
CA HIS A 70 10.23 -17.82 -6.88
C HIS A 70 10.29 -16.72 -7.94
N ARG A 71 10.45 -17.13 -9.20
CA ARG A 71 10.65 -16.24 -10.36
C ARG A 71 9.35 -15.75 -10.96
N ILE A 72 9.38 -14.53 -11.50
CA ILE A 72 8.34 -14.02 -12.40
C ILE A 72 8.65 -14.51 -13.82
N LYS A 73 7.92 -15.53 -14.23
CA LYS A 73 8.00 -16.16 -15.56
C LYS A 73 7.10 -15.45 -16.59
N ASP A 74 7.28 -15.77 -17.87
CA ASP A 74 6.52 -15.19 -18.98
C ASP A 74 5.01 -15.49 -18.90
N GLU A 75 4.63 -16.61 -18.28
CA GLU A 75 3.23 -16.98 -18.04
C GLU A 75 2.50 -16.00 -17.09
N HIS A 76 3.23 -15.19 -16.32
CA HIS A 76 2.63 -14.12 -15.50
C HIS A 76 2.33 -12.85 -16.31
N GLU A 77 2.70 -12.81 -17.59
CA GLU A 77 2.62 -11.63 -18.48
C GLU A 77 3.17 -10.36 -17.80
N PRO A 78 4.43 -10.36 -17.34
CA PRO A 78 4.95 -9.25 -16.58
C PRO A 78 5.13 -7.99 -17.43
N ILE A 79 4.90 -6.84 -16.79
CA ILE A 79 5.22 -5.52 -17.34
C ILE A 79 6.37 -4.94 -16.51
N ASP A 80 7.41 -4.49 -17.21
CA ASP A 80 8.56 -3.85 -16.58
C ASP A 80 8.27 -2.37 -16.32
N VAL A 81 8.66 -1.90 -15.13
CA VAL A 81 8.59 -0.48 -14.73
C VAL A 81 9.95 0.02 -14.28
N GLU A 82 10.22 1.29 -14.53
CA GLU A 82 11.45 1.93 -14.08
C GLU A 82 11.34 2.38 -12.61
N THR A 83 12.40 2.10 -11.85
CA THR A 83 12.57 2.65 -10.49
C THR A 83 13.36 3.96 -10.52
N LEU A 84 13.52 4.59 -9.35
CA LEU A 84 14.26 5.86 -9.23
C LEU A 84 15.68 5.83 -9.80
N TYR A 85 16.35 4.67 -9.72
CA TYR A 85 17.72 4.48 -10.21
C TYR A 85 17.80 3.82 -11.59
N GLY A 86 16.67 3.76 -12.32
CA GLY A 86 16.62 3.22 -13.67
C GLY A 86 16.74 1.69 -13.73
N TRP A 87 16.43 0.99 -12.63
CA TRP A 87 16.30 -0.47 -12.67
C TRP A 87 14.93 -0.85 -13.18
N ASN A 88 14.88 -1.94 -13.93
CA ASN A 88 13.62 -2.56 -14.30
C ASN A 88 13.14 -3.44 -13.15
N LYS A 89 11.96 -3.13 -12.62
CA LYS A 89 11.20 -3.98 -11.72
C LYS A 89 10.11 -4.69 -12.53
N ARG A 90 10.03 -6.01 -12.43
CA ARG A 90 9.05 -6.81 -13.16
C ARG A 90 7.77 -6.93 -12.35
N ILE A 91 6.62 -6.52 -12.91
CA ILE A 91 5.32 -6.59 -12.24
C ILE A 91 4.47 -7.65 -12.94
N PRO A 92 4.17 -8.81 -12.33
CA PRO A 92 3.30 -9.83 -12.92
C PRO A 92 1.88 -9.26 -13.05
N THR A 93 1.21 -9.51 -14.18
CA THR A 93 -0.16 -9.02 -14.40
C THR A 93 -1.23 -10.08 -14.18
N LYS A 94 -0.85 -11.37 -14.23
CA LYS A 94 -1.72 -12.51 -13.94
C LYS A 94 -0.96 -13.62 -13.18
N GLN A 95 -1.72 -14.64 -12.82
CA GLN A 95 -1.36 -15.72 -11.89
C GLN A 95 -0.88 -15.15 -10.55
N LEU A 96 -1.76 -14.42 -9.86
CA LEU A 96 -1.43 -13.68 -8.64
C LEU A 96 -1.96 -14.35 -7.38
N TRP A 97 -1.16 -14.46 -6.33
CA TRP A 97 -1.60 -14.90 -5.01
C TRP A 97 -1.87 -13.69 -4.12
N HIS A 98 -3.13 -13.47 -3.71
CA HIS A 98 -3.49 -12.29 -2.94
C HIS A 98 -3.03 -12.40 -1.49
N HIS A 99 -1.91 -11.77 -1.17
CA HIS A 99 -1.46 -11.61 0.20
C HIS A 99 -2.23 -10.47 0.87
N LYS A 100 -3.42 -10.80 1.39
CA LYS A 100 -4.36 -9.87 2.00
C LYS A 100 -3.85 -9.32 3.32
N SER A 101 -4.17 -8.05 3.55
CA SER A 101 -3.85 -7.36 4.80
C SER A 101 -4.88 -7.67 5.89
N CYS A 102 -4.41 -7.89 7.12
CA CYS A 102 -5.29 -7.91 8.29
C CYS A 102 -6.02 -6.57 8.48
N GLY A 103 -5.35 -5.46 8.16
CA GLY A 103 -5.93 -4.12 8.22
C GLY A 103 -7.07 -3.95 7.22
N GLN A 104 -6.86 -4.35 5.96
CA GLN A 104 -7.90 -4.27 4.93
C GLN A 104 -9.09 -5.15 5.29
N CYS A 105 -8.85 -6.43 5.57
CA CYS A 105 -9.93 -7.38 5.85
C CYS A 105 -10.72 -6.99 7.10
N GLY A 106 -10.07 -6.43 8.11
CA GLY A 106 -10.70 -6.10 9.40
C GLY A 106 -11.29 -4.70 9.50
N ASN A 107 -10.78 -3.70 8.75
CA ASN A 107 -11.21 -2.30 8.90
C ASN A 107 -11.82 -1.71 7.63
N ILE A 108 -11.28 -2.02 6.44
CA ILE A 108 -11.75 -1.45 5.16
C ILE A 108 -11.76 -2.54 4.08
N PRO A 109 -12.73 -3.49 4.14
CA PRO A 109 -12.77 -4.66 3.27
C PRO A 109 -13.04 -4.32 1.79
N GLY A 110 -13.47 -3.09 1.51
CA GLY A 110 -13.61 -2.56 0.16
C GLY A 110 -12.32 -2.53 -0.67
N TYR A 111 -11.13 -2.56 -0.05
CA TYR A 111 -9.85 -2.63 -0.78
C TYR A 111 -9.72 -3.91 -1.61
N PRO A 112 -9.65 -5.11 -0.98
CA PRO A 112 -9.51 -6.35 -1.74
C PRO A 112 -10.73 -6.58 -2.63
N ALA A 113 -11.94 -6.26 -2.17
CA ALA A 113 -13.15 -6.41 -2.99
C ALA A 113 -13.09 -5.59 -4.29
N SER A 114 -12.65 -4.33 -4.23
CA SER A 114 -12.49 -3.47 -5.42
C SER A 114 -11.41 -3.99 -6.37
N LEU A 115 -10.28 -4.47 -5.83
CA LEU A 115 -9.20 -5.03 -6.65
C LEU A 115 -9.66 -6.29 -7.40
N LEU A 116 -10.29 -7.23 -6.69
CA LEU A 116 -10.78 -8.48 -7.27
C LEU A 116 -11.90 -8.22 -8.28
N TRP A 117 -12.79 -7.27 -7.98
CA TRP A 117 -13.83 -6.85 -8.93
C TRP A 117 -13.22 -6.28 -10.22
N LEU A 118 -12.19 -5.43 -10.14
CA LEU A 118 -11.50 -4.91 -11.32
C LEU A 118 -10.82 -6.04 -12.12
N MET A 119 -10.14 -6.97 -11.44
CA MET A 119 -9.52 -8.13 -12.09
C MET A 119 -10.54 -8.97 -12.87
N ASN A 120 -11.69 -9.26 -12.27
CA ASN A 120 -12.77 -9.99 -12.92
C ASN A 120 -13.31 -9.26 -14.15
N ASN A 121 -13.51 -7.93 -14.06
CA ASN A 121 -14.00 -7.14 -15.18
C ASN A 121 -12.96 -7.01 -16.31
N LEU A 122 -11.66 -7.11 -16.00
CA LEU A 122 -10.58 -7.23 -16.99
C LEU A 122 -10.48 -8.64 -17.61
N GLY A 123 -11.39 -9.55 -17.25
CA GLY A 123 -11.48 -10.92 -17.79
C GLY A 123 -10.59 -11.95 -17.11
N MET A 124 -9.93 -11.60 -16.00
CA MET A 124 -9.10 -12.54 -15.24
C MET A 124 -9.97 -13.63 -14.61
N GLN A 125 -9.50 -14.87 -14.66
CA GLN A 125 -10.22 -16.02 -14.14
C GLN A 125 -9.73 -16.36 -12.72
N PRO A 126 -10.58 -16.30 -11.68
CA PRO A 126 -10.25 -16.76 -10.33
C PRO A 126 -9.76 -18.22 -10.37
N GLY A 127 -8.84 -18.63 -9.50
CA GLY A 127 -8.28 -19.99 -9.50
C GLY A 127 -7.35 -20.31 -10.68
N LYS A 128 -7.12 -19.36 -11.61
CA LYS A 128 -6.15 -19.50 -12.71
C LYS A 128 -5.24 -18.28 -12.81
N ASP A 129 -5.83 -17.10 -12.95
CA ASP A 129 -5.13 -15.83 -13.13
C ASP A 129 -4.97 -15.07 -11.80
N TYR A 130 -5.74 -15.42 -10.78
CA TYR A 130 -5.45 -15.03 -9.40
C TYR A 130 -6.03 -16.04 -8.40
N LEU A 131 -5.52 -16.05 -7.18
CA LEU A 131 -6.01 -16.85 -6.08
C LEU A 131 -6.20 -15.99 -4.82
N ASP A 132 -7.42 -15.98 -4.29
CA ASP A 132 -7.73 -15.39 -2.99
C ASP A 132 -7.76 -16.46 -1.90
N GLU A 133 -6.58 -16.93 -1.48
CA GLU A 133 -6.46 -18.06 -0.56
C GLU A 133 -6.74 -17.68 0.90
N THR A 134 -7.37 -18.60 1.65
CA THR A 134 -7.64 -18.41 3.08
C THR A 134 -6.50 -18.85 4.00
N ASP A 135 -5.59 -19.74 3.55
CA ASP A 135 -4.45 -20.23 4.35
C ASP A 135 -3.27 -19.24 4.37
N GLN A 136 -3.55 -18.03 4.84
CA GLN A 136 -2.55 -17.00 5.04
C GLN A 136 -2.69 -16.36 6.41
N THR A 137 -1.61 -15.79 6.92
CA THR A 137 -1.61 -15.15 8.24
C THR A 137 -1.22 -13.68 8.16
N SER A 138 -1.39 -12.99 9.30
CA SER A 138 -0.73 -11.70 9.54
C SER A 138 0.74 -11.73 9.15
N CYS A 139 1.20 -10.66 8.52
CA CYS A 139 2.59 -10.40 8.21
C CYS A 139 3.43 -10.10 9.46
N THR A 140 2.80 -9.76 10.59
CA THR A 140 3.42 -9.29 11.84
C THR A 140 4.22 -7.98 11.73
N ALA A 141 4.20 -7.33 10.57
CA ALA A 141 5.00 -6.14 10.28
C ALA A 141 4.64 -4.92 11.15
N TRP A 142 3.42 -4.83 11.70
CA TRP A 142 3.08 -3.77 12.65
C TRP A 142 3.98 -3.76 13.89
N ASN A 143 4.38 -4.95 14.38
CA ASN A 143 5.33 -5.05 15.50
C ASN A 143 6.73 -4.58 15.11
N TYR A 144 7.17 -4.92 13.90
CA TYR A 144 8.45 -4.47 13.33
C TYR A 144 8.52 -2.94 13.30
N HIS A 145 7.51 -2.27 12.72
CA HIS A 145 7.50 -0.81 12.63
C HIS A 145 7.21 -0.11 13.96
N GLY A 146 6.43 -0.73 14.86
CA GLY A 146 5.96 -0.09 16.10
C GLY A 146 6.93 -0.12 17.27
N SER A 147 7.91 -1.03 17.27
CA SER A 147 8.83 -1.15 18.40
C SER A 147 10.28 -1.42 18.02
N GLY A 148 10.56 -1.87 16.79
CA GLY A 148 11.88 -2.38 16.42
C GLY A 148 12.29 -3.66 17.15
N ILE A 149 11.41 -4.26 17.96
CA ILE A 149 11.65 -5.48 18.76
C ILE A 149 11.11 -6.74 18.04
N GLY A 150 10.73 -6.60 16.77
CA GLY A 150 10.42 -7.78 15.96
C GLY A 150 11.68 -8.64 15.84
N ASN A 151 11.64 -9.87 16.37
CA ASN A 151 12.73 -10.82 16.14
C ASN A 151 12.86 -11.05 14.63
N VAL A 152 14.00 -10.70 14.04
CA VAL A 152 14.28 -10.82 12.60
C VAL A 152 14.08 -12.26 12.11
N GLU A 153 14.44 -13.25 12.93
CA GLU A 153 14.21 -14.67 12.62
C GLU A 153 12.71 -14.98 12.50
N SER A 154 11.89 -14.45 13.41
CA SER A 154 10.44 -14.62 13.38
C SER A 154 9.80 -13.89 12.19
N LEU A 155 10.26 -12.66 11.89
CA LEU A 155 9.78 -11.89 10.75
C LEU A 155 10.09 -12.60 9.44
N ALA A 156 11.31 -13.10 9.29
CA ALA A 156 11.74 -13.89 8.14
C ALA A 156 10.96 -15.21 8.01
N ALA A 157 10.74 -15.94 9.10
CA ALA A 157 9.94 -17.16 9.08
C ALA A 157 8.48 -16.90 8.70
N VAL A 158 7.84 -15.84 9.21
CA VAL A 158 6.46 -15.49 8.86
C VAL A 158 6.36 -15.05 7.40
N PHE A 159 7.28 -14.20 6.94
CA PHE A 159 7.38 -13.78 5.54
C PHE A 159 7.48 -14.99 4.60
N LEU A 160 8.50 -15.83 4.80
CA LEU A 160 8.76 -16.97 3.93
C LEU A 160 7.72 -18.08 4.08
N ARG A 161 7.03 -18.22 5.22
CA ARG A 161 5.87 -19.13 5.31
C ARG A 161 4.76 -18.71 4.35
N ASN A 162 4.38 -17.42 4.35
CA ASN A 162 3.33 -16.92 3.47
C ASN A 162 3.74 -17.04 1.99
N PHE A 163 5.00 -16.77 1.68
CA PHE A 163 5.51 -16.81 0.30
C PHE A 163 5.75 -18.25 -0.20
N HIS A 164 6.12 -19.16 0.70
CA HIS A 164 6.09 -20.60 0.42
C HIS A 164 4.67 -21.06 0.12
N GLN A 165 3.66 -20.62 0.89
CA GLN A 165 2.26 -21.00 0.60
C GLN A 165 1.91 -20.59 -0.84
N ALA A 166 2.09 -19.32 -1.20
CA ALA A 166 1.85 -18.85 -2.58
C ALA A 166 2.56 -19.70 -3.65
N TYR A 167 3.83 -20.08 -3.40
CA TYR A 167 4.61 -20.92 -4.31
C TYR A 167 3.97 -22.29 -4.53
N VAL A 168 3.40 -22.91 -3.50
CA VAL A 168 2.82 -24.27 -3.61
C VAL A 168 1.31 -24.31 -3.87
N SER A 169 0.59 -23.19 -3.71
CA SER A 169 -0.87 -23.15 -3.84
C SER A 169 -1.37 -23.65 -5.20
N GLY A 170 -0.58 -23.43 -6.27
CA GLY A 170 -0.90 -23.90 -7.62
C GLY A 170 -1.21 -25.39 -7.72
N LYS A 171 -0.55 -26.23 -6.89
CA LYS A 171 -0.75 -27.70 -6.88
C LYS A 171 -2.19 -28.10 -6.59
N GLN A 172 -2.88 -27.38 -5.71
CA GLN A 172 -4.28 -27.69 -5.37
C GLN A 172 -5.23 -27.40 -6.54
N HIS A 173 -4.79 -26.59 -7.50
CA HIS A 173 -5.54 -26.25 -8.71
C HIS A 173 -5.01 -26.97 -9.96
N GLY A 174 -4.12 -27.95 -9.79
CA GLY A 174 -3.56 -28.73 -10.91
C GLY A 174 -2.45 -28.02 -11.68
N TYR A 175 -1.83 -26.98 -11.11
CA TYR A 175 -0.67 -26.31 -11.68
C TYR A 175 0.63 -26.69 -10.97
N ASP A 176 1.75 -26.35 -11.59
CA ASP A 176 3.08 -26.53 -11.01
C ASP A 176 3.36 -25.51 -9.89
N ASP A 177 4.43 -25.77 -9.14
CA ASP A 177 4.95 -24.80 -8.17
C ASP A 177 5.37 -23.49 -8.85
N GLY A 178 5.10 -22.38 -8.17
CA GLY A 178 5.35 -21.03 -8.65
C GLY A 178 4.41 -20.63 -9.78
N HIS A 179 3.21 -21.24 -9.87
CA HIS A 179 2.13 -20.74 -10.72
C HIS A 179 1.61 -19.40 -10.20
N PHE A 180 1.29 -19.29 -8.91
CA PHE A 180 0.81 -18.02 -8.35
C PHE A 180 1.93 -17.19 -7.71
N PHE A 181 2.13 -15.97 -8.19
CA PHE A 181 3.10 -15.03 -7.63
C PHE A 181 2.48 -14.11 -6.57
N PRO A 182 3.12 -13.90 -5.39
CA PRO A 182 2.57 -13.07 -4.31
C PRO A 182 2.30 -11.61 -4.72
N LEU A 183 1.07 -11.17 -4.52
CA LEU A 183 0.64 -9.78 -4.62
C LEU A 183 0.38 -9.23 -3.22
N VAL A 184 1.22 -8.31 -2.76
CA VAL A 184 1.14 -7.75 -1.41
C VAL A 184 0.14 -6.61 -1.34
N HIS A 185 -0.83 -6.71 -0.45
CA HIS A 185 -1.90 -5.72 -0.34
C HIS A 185 -1.57 -4.51 0.55
N CYS A 186 -0.61 -4.62 1.47
CA CYS A 186 -0.39 -3.59 2.49
C CYS A 186 1.02 -3.02 2.39
N GLY A 187 1.12 -1.69 2.37
CA GLY A 187 2.41 -1.01 2.43
C GLY A 187 3.24 -1.42 3.65
N THR A 188 2.57 -1.68 4.79
CA THR A 188 3.20 -2.12 6.04
C THR A 188 3.96 -3.44 5.87
N SER A 189 3.34 -4.45 5.25
CA SER A 189 4.02 -5.72 4.96
C SER A 189 5.02 -5.57 3.83
N PHE A 190 4.71 -4.79 2.79
CA PHE A 190 5.59 -4.55 1.65
C PHE A 190 6.97 -4.03 2.08
N GLY A 191 7.02 -2.95 2.88
CA GLY A 191 8.30 -2.41 3.35
C GLY A 191 9.07 -3.39 4.23
N ASN A 192 8.37 -4.10 5.12
CA ASN A 192 8.99 -5.11 5.96
C ASN A 192 9.57 -6.28 5.15
N TYR A 193 8.81 -6.83 4.20
CA TYR A 193 9.25 -7.95 3.37
C TYR A 193 10.45 -7.60 2.49
N LYS A 194 10.51 -6.38 1.96
CA LYS A 194 11.68 -5.92 1.20
C LYS A 194 12.95 -5.89 2.05
N GLU A 195 12.89 -5.36 3.27
CA GLU A 195 14.05 -5.33 4.16
C GLU A 195 14.43 -6.74 4.66
N ILE A 196 13.46 -7.56 5.04
CA ILE A 196 13.72 -8.92 5.50
C ILE A 196 14.27 -9.79 4.36
N ARG A 197 13.78 -9.61 3.13
CA ARG A 197 14.39 -10.22 1.94
C ARG A 197 15.85 -9.81 1.82
N LYS A 198 16.19 -8.53 2.03
CA LYS A 198 17.57 -8.06 2.06
C LYS A 198 18.45 -8.81 3.05
N TYR A 199 18.01 -8.91 4.30
CA TYR A 199 18.76 -9.65 5.32
C TYR A 199 18.90 -11.13 4.99
N LEU A 200 17.89 -11.76 4.38
CA LEU A 200 17.97 -13.16 3.98
C LEU A 200 19.00 -13.39 2.86
N ILE A 201 19.18 -12.46 1.93
CA ILE A 201 20.21 -12.58 0.89
C ILE A 201 21.61 -12.32 1.45
N GLU A 202 21.75 -11.34 2.35
CA GLU A 202 23.07 -10.93 2.87
C GLU A 202 23.58 -11.79 4.05
N SER A 203 22.69 -12.46 4.80
CA SER A 203 23.07 -13.19 6.03
C SER A 203 22.83 -14.70 5.91
N ALA A 204 23.92 -15.45 5.70
CA ALA A 204 23.89 -16.92 5.74
C ALA A 204 23.44 -17.48 7.11
N GLU A 205 23.82 -16.81 8.21
CA GLU A 205 23.39 -17.19 9.56
C GLU A 205 21.87 -17.08 9.70
N LEU A 206 21.27 -15.98 9.21
CA LEU A 206 19.82 -15.81 9.23
C LEU A 206 19.14 -16.89 8.37
N ARG A 207 19.65 -17.17 7.16
CA ARG A 207 19.13 -18.26 6.31
C ARG A 207 19.15 -19.59 7.04
N GLU A 208 20.27 -19.98 7.65
CA GLU A 208 20.40 -21.26 8.36
C GLU A 208 19.36 -21.40 9.48
N LYS A 209 19.17 -20.35 10.29
CA LYS A 209 18.20 -20.35 11.38
C LYS A 209 16.77 -20.42 10.86
N VAL A 210 16.43 -19.64 9.84
CA VAL A 210 15.09 -19.61 9.24
C VAL A 210 14.78 -20.92 8.54
N THR A 211 15.74 -21.54 7.84
CA THR A 211 15.60 -22.88 7.26
C THR A 211 15.23 -23.88 8.33
N LYS A 212 15.96 -23.94 9.46
CA LYS A 212 15.62 -24.86 10.57
C LYS A 212 14.21 -24.66 11.13
N ILE A 213 13.69 -23.43 11.11
CA ILE A 213 12.32 -23.12 11.55
C ILE A 213 11.30 -23.61 10.52
N LEU A 214 11.47 -23.24 9.25
CA LEU A 214 10.51 -23.57 8.19
C LEU A 214 10.51 -25.05 7.82
N ASP A 215 11.65 -25.73 7.91
CA ASP A 215 11.77 -27.16 7.63
C ASP A 215 10.93 -27.98 8.62
N LYS A 216 10.94 -27.59 9.90
CA LYS A 216 10.05 -28.16 10.94
C LYS A 216 8.57 -27.92 10.66
N LEU A 217 8.23 -26.87 9.92
CA LEU A 217 6.86 -26.53 9.54
C LEU A 217 6.45 -27.15 8.19
N GLY A 218 7.36 -27.85 7.49
CA GLY A 218 7.14 -28.34 6.13
C GLY A 218 6.99 -27.21 5.11
N ARG A 219 7.69 -26.10 5.33
CA ARG A 219 7.63 -24.87 4.51
C ARG A 219 8.96 -24.58 3.81
N THR A 220 9.65 -25.64 3.44
CA THR A 220 10.85 -25.67 2.60
C THR A 220 10.58 -26.56 1.40
N VAL A 221 11.31 -26.34 0.31
CA VAL A 221 11.28 -27.20 -0.87
C VAL A 221 12.66 -27.82 -1.02
N ASP A 222 12.74 -29.14 -0.91
CA ASP A 222 14.00 -29.90 -0.86
C ASP A 222 15.01 -29.35 0.18
N GLY A 223 14.49 -28.94 1.34
CA GLY A 223 15.29 -28.36 2.43
C GLY A 223 15.73 -26.90 2.22
N LYS A 224 15.25 -26.23 1.17
CA LYS A 224 15.64 -24.86 0.79
C LYS A 224 14.52 -23.86 1.05
N LEU A 225 14.92 -22.62 1.33
CA LEU A 225 14.02 -21.48 1.43
C LEU A 225 13.54 -21.07 0.03
N VAL A 226 12.25 -20.78 -0.12
CA VAL A 226 11.68 -20.18 -1.33
C VAL A 226 11.59 -18.66 -1.13
N ILE A 227 12.41 -17.91 -1.85
CA ILE A 227 12.49 -16.44 -1.74
C ILE A 227 12.00 -15.81 -3.05
N PRO A 228 11.12 -14.80 -3.03
CA PRO A 228 10.63 -14.18 -4.26
C PRO A 228 11.69 -13.35 -4.98
N GLU A 229 11.65 -13.36 -6.30
CA GLU A 229 12.46 -12.48 -7.16
C GLU A 229 12.13 -11.00 -6.93
N GLU A 230 10.85 -10.69 -6.72
CA GLU A 230 10.35 -9.36 -6.45
C GLU A 230 9.35 -9.36 -5.30
N VAL A 231 9.29 -8.27 -4.53
CA VAL A 231 8.15 -8.00 -3.65
C VAL A 231 7.26 -6.99 -4.38
N VAL A 232 6.06 -7.40 -4.75
CA VAL A 232 5.14 -6.60 -5.59
C VAL A 232 3.95 -6.15 -4.76
N HIS A 233 3.67 -4.84 -4.78
CA HIS A 233 2.49 -4.27 -4.15
C HIS A 233 1.31 -4.19 -5.12
N TYR A 234 0.08 -4.35 -4.65
CA TYR A 234 -1.11 -4.24 -5.52
C TYR A 234 -1.19 -2.88 -6.24
N SER A 235 -0.73 -1.79 -5.62
CA SER A 235 -0.67 -0.48 -6.28
C SER A 235 0.30 -0.42 -7.46
N GLU A 236 1.32 -1.27 -7.47
CA GLU A 236 2.24 -1.41 -8.61
C GLU A 236 1.55 -2.19 -9.75
N TRP A 237 0.77 -3.22 -9.39
CA TRP A 237 -0.13 -3.90 -10.33
C TRP A 237 -1.16 -2.93 -10.93
N VAL A 238 -1.86 -2.15 -10.08
CA VAL A 238 -2.82 -1.14 -10.55
C VAL A 238 -2.13 -0.09 -11.42
N HIS A 239 -0.89 0.29 -11.09
CA HIS A 239 -0.11 1.19 -11.94
C HIS A 239 0.11 0.60 -13.33
N VAL A 240 0.60 -0.63 -13.48
CA VAL A 240 0.83 -1.21 -14.82
C VAL A 240 -0.47 -1.48 -15.58
N MET A 241 -1.57 -1.74 -14.86
CA MET A 241 -2.90 -2.00 -15.45
C MET A 241 -3.72 -0.73 -15.72
N ARG A 242 -3.28 0.45 -15.25
CA ARG A 242 -4.06 1.70 -15.26
C ARG A 242 -4.68 2.07 -16.60
N ASN A 243 -3.94 1.87 -17.69
CA ASN A 243 -4.41 2.23 -19.04
C ASN A 243 -5.51 1.28 -19.51
N ARG A 244 -5.42 -0.01 -19.17
CA ARG A 244 -6.49 -0.98 -19.44
C ARG A 244 -7.71 -0.67 -18.59
N ILE A 245 -7.53 -0.39 -17.31
CA ILE A 245 -8.63 0.02 -16.41
C ILE A 245 -9.36 1.24 -16.99
N ALA A 246 -8.62 2.29 -17.37
CA ALA A 246 -9.21 3.50 -17.92
C ALA A 246 -9.87 3.30 -19.30
N SER A 247 -9.25 2.54 -20.19
CA SER A 247 -9.76 2.38 -21.57
C SER A 247 -10.82 1.30 -21.75
N GLU A 248 -10.79 0.24 -20.95
CA GLU A 248 -11.70 -0.91 -21.08
C GLU A 248 -12.89 -0.83 -20.11
N LEU A 249 -12.71 -0.24 -18.92
CA LEU A 249 -13.69 -0.35 -17.84
C LEU A 249 -14.30 0.97 -17.36
N GLN A 250 -13.63 2.11 -17.58
CA GLN A 250 -14.12 3.39 -17.06
C GLN A 250 -15.48 3.74 -17.66
N THR A 251 -16.44 4.07 -16.79
CA THR A 251 -17.81 4.47 -17.17
C THR A 251 -18.17 5.86 -16.68
N ILE A 252 -17.39 6.41 -15.75
CA ILE A 252 -17.63 7.71 -15.12
C ILE A 252 -16.51 8.68 -15.50
N ASP A 253 -16.89 9.90 -15.91
CA ASP A 253 -15.94 10.98 -16.17
C ASP A 253 -15.35 11.50 -14.86
N MET A 254 -14.03 11.50 -14.75
CA MET A 254 -13.29 11.98 -13.57
C MET A 254 -12.67 13.37 -13.78
N SER A 255 -12.91 14.03 -14.93
CA SER A 255 -12.26 15.29 -15.30
C SER A 255 -12.50 16.46 -14.33
N ASN A 256 -13.59 16.39 -13.56
CA ASN A 256 -13.96 17.36 -12.53
C ASN A 256 -13.50 16.98 -11.10
N ILE A 257 -12.82 15.84 -10.93
CA ILE A 257 -12.39 15.32 -9.63
C ILE A 257 -10.93 15.68 -9.37
N ARG A 258 -10.67 16.38 -8.27
CA ARG A 258 -9.36 16.77 -7.78
C ARG A 258 -8.85 15.73 -6.81
N VAL A 259 -7.81 15.03 -7.22
CA VAL A 259 -7.22 13.93 -6.48
C VAL A 259 -5.87 14.35 -5.94
N THR A 260 -5.63 14.09 -4.66
CA THR A 260 -4.28 14.09 -4.11
C THR A 260 -3.90 12.71 -3.60
N MET A 261 -2.60 12.42 -3.52
CA MET A 261 -2.09 11.10 -3.14
C MET A 261 -1.29 11.19 -1.84
N HIS A 262 -1.55 10.27 -0.92
CA HIS A 262 -0.67 9.94 0.19
C HIS A 262 -0.07 8.56 -0.04
N VAL A 263 1.17 8.52 -0.51
CA VAL A 263 1.90 7.27 -0.62
C VAL A 263 2.57 6.95 0.71
N ALA A 264 2.33 5.74 1.19
CA ALA A 264 2.78 5.34 2.51
C ALA A 264 4.32 5.34 2.63
N CYS A 265 4.83 5.72 3.79
CA CYS A 265 6.28 5.86 4.01
C CYS A 265 7.06 4.57 3.74
N HIS A 266 6.58 3.42 4.19
CA HIS A 266 7.20 2.12 3.97
C HIS A 266 7.04 1.56 2.54
N TYR A 267 6.41 2.29 1.61
CA TYR A 267 6.48 1.97 0.18
C TYR A 267 7.83 2.42 -0.41
N TYR A 268 8.24 3.67 -0.13
CA TYR A 268 9.37 4.29 -0.82
C TYR A 268 10.45 4.90 0.08
N LYS A 269 10.20 5.18 1.36
CA LYS A 269 11.20 5.81 2.24
C LYS A 269 12.21 4.82 2.82
N MET A 270 11.77 3.57 3.04
CA MET A 270 12.63 2.54 3.62
C MET A 270 13.62 1.98 2.59
N ILE A 271 13.11 1.68 1.39
CA ILE A 271 13.86 1.07 0.28
C ILE A 271 13.44 1.84 -0.98
N HIS A 272 14.06 3.01 -1.18
CA HIS A 272 13.67 3.96 -2.21
C HIS A 272 14.03 3.50 -3.63
N GLU A 273 15.04 2.63 -3.73
CA GLU A 273 15.61 2.09 -4.97
C GLU A 273 14.63 1.19 -5.73
N ASP A 274 13.65 0.64 -5.03
CA ASP A 274 12.65 -0.28 -5.59
C ASP A 274 11.26 0.37 -5.75
N ALA A 275 11.11 1.65 -5.39
CA ALA A 275 9.87 2.38 -5.62
C ALA A 275 9.72 2.77 -7.10
N VAL A 276 8.48 2.69 -7.60
CA VAL A 276 8.15 2.99 -9.00
C VAL A 276 8.00 4.50 -9.23
N TYR A 277 8.69 5.01 -10.25
CA TYR A 277 8.62 6.41 -10.68
C TYR A 277 8.29 6.48 -12.18
N ASP A 278 7.58 7.53 -12.59
CA ASP A 278 7.21 7.77 -13.99
C ASP A 278 7.42 9.27 -14.27
N PRO A 279 8.27 9.64 -15.24
CA PRO A 279 8.53 11.05 -15.57
C PRO A 279 7.28 11.84 -15.96
N ASN A 280 6.26 11.15 -16.47
CA ASN A 280 5.01 11.79 -16.92
C ASN A 280 4.04 12.03 -15.77
N VAL A 281 4.39 11.63 -14.55
CA VAL A 281 3.56 11.75 -13.35
C VAL A 281 4.23 12.73 -12.39
N LEU A 282 3.64 13.92 -12.26
CA LEU A 282 4.18 15.01 -11.43
C LEU A 282 5.69 15.29 -11.69
N GLY A 283 6.09 15.25 -12.96
CA GLY A 283 7.47 15.48 -13.42
C GLY A 283 8.47 14.42 -12.95
N GLY A 284 8.02 13.24 -12.50
CA GLY A 284 8.86 12.20 -11.92
C GLY A 284 9.38 12.52 -10.51
N ASN A 285 8.90 13.60 -9.89
CA ASN A 285 9.31 13.98 -8.54
C ASN A 285 8.61 13.15 -7.46
N ARG A 286 7.39 12.66 -7.74
CA ARG A 286 6.61 11.81 -6.82
C ARG A 286 6.61 10.37 -7.31
N THR A 287 6.39 9.41 -6.40
CA THR A 287 6.20 8.01 -6.80
C THR A 287 4.94 7.90 -7.67
N ALA A 288 4.99 7.03 -8.68
CA ALA A 288 3.94 6.97 -9.69
C ALA A 288 2.66 6.23 -9.24
N ILE A 289 2.76 5.32 -8.28
CA ILE A 289 1.61 4.50 -7.85
C ILE A 289 0.46 5.36 -7.30
N GLY A 290 -0.77 4.97 -7.60
CA GLY A 290 -2.00 5.72 -7.27
C GLY A 290 -2.17 7.01 -8.08
N THR A 291 -1.17 7.88 -8.09
CA THR A 291 -1.15 9.14 -8.84
C THR A 291 -1.34 8.92 -10.35
N ALA A 292 -0.58 7.99 -10.92
CA ALA A 292 -0.66 7.66 -12.34
C ALA A 292 -2.01 7.04 -12.72
N MET A 293 -2.60 6.27 -11.80
CA MET A 293 -3.93 5.68 -12.00
C MET A 293 -5.01 6.76 -12.04
N ALA A 294 -5.00 7.69 -11.08
CA ALA A 294 -5.93 8.82 -11.08
C ALA A 294 -5.79 9.68 -12.35
N GLN A 295 -4.55 9.94 -12.78
CA GLN A 295 -4.26 10.64 -14.03
C GLN A 295 -4.77 9.87 -15.27
N ALA A 296 -4.61 8.54 -15.31
CA ALA A 296 -5.10 7.70 -16.41
C ALA A 296 -6.63 7.71 -16.52
N LEU A 297 -7.35 7.79 -15.39
CA LEU A 297 -8.80 7.96 -15.36
C LEU A 297 -9.25 9.39 -15.75
N GLY A 298 -8.32 10.32 -15.98
CA GLY A 298 -8.62 11.70 -16.35
C GLY A 298 -8.85 12.64 -15.16
N ALA A 299 -8.60 12.21 -13.92
CA ALA A 299 -8.72 13.06 -12.75
C ALA A 299 -7.63 14.14 -12.70
N GLN A 300 -7.93 15.25 -12.04
CA GLN A 300 -6.98 16.34 -11.80
C GLN A 300 -6.07 15.97 -10.63
N VAL A 301 -4.84 15.54 -10.93
CA VAL A 301 -3.85 15.22 -9.90
C VAL A 301 -3.23 16.50 -9.34
N ILE A 302 -3.33 16.69 -8.02
CA ILE A 302 -2.84 17.87 -7.31
C ILE A 302 -1.71 17.51 -6.34
N ASP A 303 -0.55 18.13 -6.53
CA ASP A 303 0.57 18.10 -5.59
C ASP A 303 0.35 19.07 -4.41
N TYR A 304 1.05 18.86 -3.30
CA TYR A 304 0.87 19.66 -2.07
C TYR A 304 2.12 19.66 -1.20
N SER A 305 2.28 20.70 -0.39
CA SER A 305 3.50 20.98 0.38
C SER A 305 3.91 19.87 1.35
N THR A 306 2.98 19.01 1.78
CA THR A 306 3.21 17.94 2.76
C THR A 306 3.10 16.55 2.15
N TRP A 307 3.33 16.42 0.85
CA TRP A 307 3.22 15.15 0.13
C TRP A 307 4.03 14.03 0.79
N TYR A 308 5.30 14.30 1.11
CA TYR A 308 6.20 13.33 1.73
C TYR A 308 5.96 13.11 3.22
N ASP A 309 5.09 13.86 3.87
CA ASP A 309 4.87 13.68 5.30
C ASP A 309 4.22 12.33 5.62
N CYS A 310 4.56 11.82 6.80
CA CYS A 310 3.85 10.68 7.38
C CYS A 310 2.36 10.97 7.48
N CYS A 311 1.51 9.95 7.43
CA CYS A 311 0.07 10.10 7.71
C CYS A 311 -0.22 10.52 9.16
N GLY A 312 0.74 10.37 10.07
CA GLY A 312 0.60 10.60 11.50
C GLY A 312 0.54 9.32 12.33
N PHE A 313 0.24 8.15 11.73
CA PHE A 313 0.06 6.88 12.44
C PHE A 313 1.27 6.52 13.32
N GLY A 314 2.49 6.68 12.80
CA GLY A 314 3.74 6.58 13.55
C GLY A 314 4.02 5.24 14.25
N PHE A 315 3.21 4.20 14.00
CA PHE A 315 3.21 2.83 14.57
C PHE A 315 3.36 2.73 16.10
N ARG A 316 4.47 3.22 16.66
CA ARG A 316 4.65 3.43 18.09
C ARG A 316 3.76 4.56 18.60
N HIS A 317 3.71 5.68 17.87
CA HIS A 317 2.99 6.87 18.34
C HIS A 317 1.48 6.66 18.48
N ILE A 318 0.84 5.86 17.62
CA ILE A 318 -0.58 5.52 17.82
C ILE A 318 -0.84 4.73 19.12
N ILE A 319 0.19 4.08 19.69
CA ILE A 319 0.09 3.37 20.97
C ILE A 319 0.42 4.30 22.13
N SER A 320 1.55 5.01 22.07
CA SER A 320 2.09 5.78 23.19
C SER A 320 1.66 7.25 23.21
N GLU A 321 1.38 7.85 22.05
CA GLU A 321 1.18 9.29 21.83
C GLU A 321 0.00 9.55 20.88
N ARG A 322 -1.17 9.02 21.25
CA ARG A 322 -2.38 9.07 20.40
C ARG A 322 -2.75 10.48 19.97
N GLU A 323 -2.66 11.45 20.88
CA GLU A 323 -3.02 12.83 20.59
C GLU A 323 -2.06 13.48 19.58
N PHE A 324 -0.76 13.14 19.62
CA PHE A 324 0.18 13.55 18.58
C PHE A 324 -0.22 12.97 17.21
N THR A 325 -0.54 11.67 17.17
CA THR A 325 -0.98 11.02 15.92
C THR A 325 -2.18 11.75 15.31
N ARG A 326 -3.15 12.08 16.16
CA ARG A 326 -4.42 12.72 15.79
C ARG A 326 -4.20 14.15 15.30
N SER A 327 -3.50 14.99 16.06
CA SER A 327 -3.23 16.37 15.67
C SER A 327 -2.36 16.44 14.41
N PHE A 328 -1.32 15.62 14.31
CA PHE A 328 -0.46 15.56 13.14
C PHE A 328 -1.27 15.23 11.88
N THR A 329 -2.14 14.23 11.95
CA THR A 329 -3.02 13.85 10.84
C THR A 329 -3.87 15.03 10.36
N ILE A 330 -4.53 15.73 11.29
CA ILE A 330 -5.39 16.88 10.96
C ILE A 330 -4.57 18.03 10.38
N ASP A 331 -3.53 18.48 11.08
CA ASP A 331 -2.80 19.71 10.74
C ASP A 331 -1.89 19.54 9.53
N ARG A 332 -1.20 18.39 9.40
CA ARG A 332 -0.22 18.16 8.32
C ARG A 332 -0.83 17.51 7.09
N LYS A 333 -1.92 16.74 7.20
CA LYS A 333 -2.51 16.04 6.06
C LYS A 333 -3.87 16.61 5.67
N ILE A 334 -4.88 16.53 6.54
CA ILE A 334 -6.27 16.84 6.17
C ILE A 334 -6.46 18.32 5.85
N LYS A 335 -5.99 19.21 6.73
CA LYS A 335 -6.04 20.66 6.52
C LYS A 335 -5.35 21.08 5.22
N VAL A 336 -4.14 20.60 4.99
CA VAL A 336 -3.35 20.94 3.79
C VAL A 336 -4.03 20.43 2.53
N ALA A 337 -4.55 19.20 2.53
CA ALA A 337 -5.27 18.66 1.39
C ALA A 337 -6.54 19.46 1.06
N GLN A 338 -7.25 19.96 2.08
CA GLN A 338 -8.43 20.79 1.88
C GLN A 338 -8.09 22.22 1.43
N GLU A 339 -7.13 22.88 2.09
CA GLU A 339 -6.85 24.30 1.88
C GLU A 339 -5.91 24.55 0.70
N GLU A 340 -4.83 23.77 0.57
CA GLU A 340 -3.82 23.95 -0.47
C GLU A 340 -4.21 23.19 -1.73
N ALA A 341 -4.47 21.89 -1.61
CA ALA A 341 -4.79 21.06 -2.78
C ALA A 341 -6.24 21.23 -3.22
N GLN A 342 -7.14 21.70 -2.35
CA GLN A 342 -8.59 21.70 -2.59
C GLN A 342 -9.05 20.34 -3.13
N ALA A 343 -8.58 19.28 -2.49
CA ALA A 343 -8.79 17.91 -2.94
C ALA A 343 -10.23 17.47 -2.66
N ASP A 344 -10.86 16.84 -3.65
CA ASP A 344 -12.13 16.13 -3.47
C ASP A 344 -11.92 14.77 -2.80
N VAL A 345 -10.71 14.23 -2.92
CA VAL A 345 -10.31 12.97 -2.29
C VAL A 345 -8.80 12.92 -2.09
N MET A 346 -8.37 12.39 -0.94
CA MET A 346 -7.00 11.93 -0.74
C MET A 346 -6.95 10.41 -0.85
N LEU A 347 -6.22 9.93 -1.86
CA LEU A 347 -5.97 8.52 -2.05
C LEU A 347 -4.80 8.04 -1.20
N GLY A 348 -4.78 6.75 -0.90
CA GLY A 348 -3.63 6.12 -0.25
C GLY A 348 -3.55 4.62 -0.53
N ASN A 349 -2.35 4.07 -0.42
CA ASN A 349 -2.09 2.68 -0.76
C ASN A 349 -1.91 1.74 0.44
N ASP A 350 -1.96 2.28 1.66
CA ASP A 350 -1.78 1.50 2.89
C ASP A 350 -2.95 1.73 3.86
N THR A 351 -3.39 0.63 4.48
CA THR A 351 -4.55 0.65 5.36
C THR A 351 -4.30 1.34 6.68
N GLY A 352 -3.07 1.31 7.22
CA GLY A 352 -2.73 2.06 8.42
C GLY A 352 -2.84 3.55 8.16
N CYS A 353 -2.33 4.00 7.00
CA CYS A 353 -2.42 5.39 6.59
C CYS A 353 -3.87 5.84 6.40
N ILE A 354 -4.66 5.09 5.64
CA ILE A 354 -6.06 5.45 5.36
C ILE A 354 -6.92 5.37 6.60
N THR A 355 -6.83 4.31 7.41
CA THR A 355 -7.60 4.21 8.65
C THR A 355 -7.29 5.39 9.58
N THR A 356 -6.03 5.82 9.65
CA THR A 356 -5.64 6.97 10.46
C THR A 356 -6.25 8.27 9.93
N MET A 357 -6.11 8.53 8.63
CA MET A 357 -6.61 9.76 8.01
C MET A 357 -8.13 9.81 7.91
N ASP A 358 -8.80 8.67 7.75
CA ASP A 358 -10.26 8.54 7.70
C ASP A 358 -10.87 8.68 9.10
N LYS A 359 -10.42 7.83 10.05
CA LYS A 359 -11.06 7.70 11.37
C LYS A 359 -10.75 8.81 12.35
N ASN A 360 -9.71 9.64 12.13
CA ASN A 360 -9.38 10.70 13.08
C ASN A 360 -10.00 12.06 12.74
N GLN A 361 -10.70 12.23 11.60
CA GLN A 361 -11.27 13.55 11.21
C GLN A 361 -12.33 14.08 12.19
N TRP A 362 -13.06 13.20 12.87
CA TRP A 362 -14.03 13.62 13.89
C TRP A 362 -13.38 14.37 15.06
N ILE A 363 -12.10 14.14 15.31
CA ILE A 363 -11.35 14.80 16.38
C ILE A 363 -11.08 16.25 16.02
N GLY A 364 -10.76 16.53 14.75
CA GLY A 364 -10.67 17.90 14.24
C GLY A 364 -11.95 18.69 14.54
N LYS A 365 -13.12 18.10 14.23
CA LYS A 365 -14.43 18.68 14.59
C LYS A 365 -14.55 18.96 16.10
N ALA A 366 -14.13 18.03 16.97
CA ALA A 366 -14.18 18.20 18.42
C ALA A 366 -13.27 19.34 18.94
N HIS A 367 -12.20 19.66 18.20
CA HIS A 367 -11.24 20.72 18.54
C HIS A 367 -11.45 22.03 17.75
N ASN A 368 -12.64 22.25 17.17
CA ASN A 368 -12.95 23.44 16.35
C ASN A 368 -12.02 23.61 15.13
N GLN A 369 -11.50 22.50 14.60
CA GLN A 369 -10.75 22.40 13.35
C GLN A 369 -11.50 21.45 12.40
N PRO A 370 -12.68 21.84 11.87
CA PRO A 370 -13.57 20.94 11.15
C PRO A 370 -13.10 20.65 9.71
N TYR A 371 -11.79 20.48 9.50
CA TYR A 371 -11.24 20.09 8.21
C TYR A 371 -11.65 18.66 7.89
N GLN A 372 -12.16 18.45 6.68
CA GLN A 372 -12.55 17.14 6.20
C GLN A 372 -12.21 16.98 4.73
N VAL A 373 -11.73 15.79 4.39
CA VAL A 373 -11.48 15.36 3.01
C VAL A 373 -11.81 13.88 2.94
N PRO A 374 -12.56 13.41 1.93
CA PRO A 374 -12.75 11.98 1.68
C PRO A 374 -11.41 11.25 1.57
N ILE A 375 -11.25 10.14 2.30
CA ILE A 375 -10.04 9.31 2.27
C ILE A 375 -10.42 7.92 1.75
N MET A 376 -9.72 7.41 0.73
CA MET A 376 -9.99 6.06 0.23
C MET A 376 -8.79 5.45 -0.48
N ALA A 377 -8.83 4.13 -0.70
CA ALA A 377 -7.79 3.47 -1.48
C ALA A 377 -7.80 3.94 -2.93
N GLU A 378 -6.64 3.95 -3.59
CA GLU A 378 -6.61 4.24 -5.02
C GLU A 378 -7.42 3.22 -5.83
N VAL A 379 -7.42 1.94 -5.43
CA VAL A 379 -8.19 0.89 -6.10
C VAL A 379 -9.70 1.01 -5.88
N GLN A 380 -10.12 1.58 -4.75
CA GLN A 380 -11.54 1.85 -4.49
C GLN A 380 -12.04 2.97 -5.41
N LEU A 381 -11.26 4.05 -5.60
CA LEU A 381 -11.61 5.11 -6.55
C LEU A 381 -11.66 4.56 -7.98
N ALA A 382 -10.68 3.75 -8.37
CA ALA A 382 -10.65 3.13 -9.69
C ALA A 382 -11.91 2.27 -9.96
N ALA A 383 -12.32 1.46 -8.99
CA ALA A 383 -13.53 0.66 -9.09
C ALA A 383 -14.80 1.54 -9.21
N LEU A 384 -14.93 2.62 -8.42
CA LEU A 384 -16.03 3.56 -8.58
C LEU A 384 -16.06 4.18 -9.97
N ALA A 385 -14.92 4.65 -10.49
CA ALA A 385 -14.83 5.24 -11.83
C ALA A 385 -15.21 4.25 -12.95
N CYS A 386 -15.07 2.94 -12.68
CA CYS A 386 -15.48 1.86 -13.56
C CYS A 386 -16.94 1.39 -13.33
N GLY A 387 -17.69 2.02 -12.42
CA GLY A 387 -19.09 1.73 -12.16
C GLY A 387 -19.35 0.64 -11.12
N ALA A 388 -18.37 0.33 -10.28
CA ALA A 388 -18.57 -0.59 -9.16
C ALA A 388 -19.59 -0.04 -8.15
N ASP A 389 -20.41 -0.92 -7.58
CA ASP A 389 -21.40 -0.54 -6.58
C ASP A 389 -20.74 0.06 -5.32
N PRO A 390 -21.14 1.28 -4.88
CA PRO A 390 -20.51 1.97 -3.76
C PRO A 390 -20.55 1.20 -2.42
N PHE A 391 -21.56 0.37 -2.19
CA PHE A 391 -21.78 -0.31 -0.91
C PHE A 391 -21.46 -1.81 -0.94
N LYS A 392 -21.74 -2.50 -2.05
CA LYS A 392 -21.46 -3.93 -2.21
C LYS A 392 -19.99 -4.20 -2.48
N ILE A 393 -19.39 -3.44 -3.41
CA ILE A 393 -18.02 -3.68 -3.90
C ILE A 393 -17.03 -2.74 -3.23
N VAL A 394 -17.28 -1.43 -3.33
CA VAL A 394 -16.37 -0.42 -2.81
C VAL A 394 -16.48 -0.29 -1.30
N GLN A 395 -17.64 -0.66 -0.75
CA GLN A 395 -17.96 -0.76 0.67
C GLN A 395 -17.72 0.54 1.45
N LEU A 396 -18.23 1.66 0.93
CA LEU A 396 -18.02 3.00 1.48
C LEU A 396 -18.60 3.20 2.89
N GLN A 397 -19.54 2.36 3.32
CA GLN A 397 -20.07 2.35 4.69
C GLN A 397 -19.01 2.07 5.78
N TRP A 398 -17.83 1.56 5.40
CA TRP A 398 -16.71 1.38 6.32
C TRP A 398 -15.84 2.61 6.48
N HIS A 399 -16.04 3.68 5.70
CA HIS A 399 -15.33 4.95 5.84
C HIS A 399 -16.07 5.89 6.79
N ALA A 400 -15.35 6.85 7.38
CA ALA A 400 -15.87 7.85 8.33
C ALA A 400 -15.66 9.30 7.84
N SER A 401 -14.79 9.49 6.85
CA SER A 401 -14.65 10.72 6.08
C SER A 401 -15.86 10.92 5.15
N PRO A 402 -16.12 12.16 4.64
CA PRO A 402 -17.37 12.49 3.92
C PRO A 402 -17.40 11.95 2.48
N VAL A 403 -17.27 10.64 2.31
CA VAL A 403 -17.20 9.95 1.01
C VAL A 403 -18.47 10.11 0.18
N GLU A 404 -19.60 10.41 0.81
CA GLU A 404 -20.85 10.74 0.12
C GLU A 404 -20.71 11.97 -0.80
N GLU A 405 -19.96 12.98 -0.39
CA GLU A 405 -19.76 14.21 -1.18
C GLU A 405 -18.96 13.91 -2.46
N LEU A 406 -17.96 13.02 -2.37
CA LEU A 406 -17.18 12.57 -3.50
C LEU A 406 -18.05 11.79 -4.50
N VAL A 407 -18.84 10.83 -4.01
CA VAL A 407 -19.67 9.95 -4.84
C VAL A 407 -20.73 10.76 -5.59
N GLU A 408 -21.37 11.72 -4.93
CA GLU A 408 -22.30 12.66 -5.58
C GLU A 408 -21.60 13.54 -6.63
N LYS A 409 -20.39 14.02 -6.35
CA LYS A 409 -19.58 14.79 -7.32
C LYS A 409 -19.18 13.97 -8.55
N MET A 410 -18.98 12.67 -8.37
CA MET A 410 -18.75 11.70 -9.46
C MET A 410 -20.05 11.40 -10.25
N GLY A 411 -21.20 11.93 -9.85
CA GLY A 411 -22.49 11.71 -10.53
C GLY A 411 -23.20 10.42 -10.11
N ILE A 412 -22.80 9.82 -8.98
CA ILE A 412 -23.44 8.64 -8.43
C ILE A 412 -24.37 9.10 -7.29
N SER A 413 -25.65 8.77 -7.39
CA SER A 413 -26.63 9.05 -6.33
C SER A 413 -26.36 8.18 -5.10
N TRP A 414 -25.92 8.79 -4.01
CA TRP A 414 -25.65 8.11 -2.73
C TRP A 414 -26.94 7.52 -2.15
N ALA A 415 -28.04 8.27 -2.24
CA ALA A 415 -29.34 7.85 -1.76
C ALA A 415 -29.85 6.59 -2.48
N ASP A 416 -29.74 6.55 -3.81
CA ASP A 416 -30.18 5.40 -4.60
C ASP A 416 -29.27 4.20 -4.38
N ALA A 417 -27.93 4.41 -4.36
CA ALA A 417 -26.97 3.34 -4.08
C ALA A 417 -27.23 2.69 -2.71
N LYS A 418 -27.51 3.51 -1.69
CA LYS A 418 -27.85 3.02 -0.36
C LYS A 418 -29.18 2.25 -0.34
N ALA A 419 -30.23 2.78 -0.97
CA ALA A 419 -31.52 2.11 -1.04
C ALA A 419 -31.43 0.75 -1.77
N ASN A 420 -30.67 0.69 -2.86
CA ASN A 420 -30.40 -0.54 -3.60
C ASN A 420 -29.61 -1.55 -2.75
N PHE A 421 -28.66 -1.09 -1.95
CA PHE A 421 -27.93 -1.95 -1.02
C PHE A 421 -28.83 -2.51 0.08
N GLU A 422 -29.66 -1.68 0.71
CA GLU A 422 -30.64 -2.13 1.72
C GLU A 422 -31.65 -3.13 1.16
N ALA A 423 -32.04 -2.97 -0.11
CA ALA A 423 -32.85 -3.95 -0.81
C ALA A 423 -32.09 -5.28 -1.04
N TYR A 424 -30.83 -5.21 -1.44
CA TYR A 424 -29.96 -6.38 -1.60
C TYR A 424 -29.74 -7.14 -0.29
N LEU A 425 -29.62 -6.45 0.85
CA LEU A 425 -29.50 -7.13 2.15
C LEU A 425 -30.68 -8.06 2.44
N LYS A 426 -31.90 -7.71 1.99
CA LYS A 426 -33.09 -8.58 2.11
C LYS A 426 -33.00 -9.83 1.23
N GLU A 427 -32.24 -9.79 0.14
CA GLU A 427 -31.95 -10.96 -0.69
C GLU A 427 -30.89 -11.85 -0.05
N VAL A 428 -29.87 -11.25 0.56
CA VAL A 428 -28.86 -11.97 1.36
C VAL A 428 -29.51 -12.73 2.53
N GLU A 429 -30.45 -12.11 3.24
CA GLU A 429 -31.22 -12.77 4.32
C GLU A 429 -32.00 -14.01 3.85
N LYS A 430 -32.38 -14.06 2.57
CA LYS A 430 -33.05 -15.22 1.94
C LYS A 430 -32.07 -16.27 1.41
N GLY A 431 -30.76 -16.02 1.50
CA GLY A 431 -29.71 -16.89 0.97
C GLY A 431 -29.28 -16.58 -0.46
N ASN A 432 -29.79 -15.51 -1.08
CA ASN A 432 -29.41 -15.09 -2.43
C ASN A 432 -28.17 -14.20 -2.37
N ILE A 433 -27.01 -14.82 -2.15
CA ILE A 433 -25.71 -14.14 -2.01
C ILE A 433 -25.01 -14.10 -3.36
N GLU A 434 -24.60 -12.89 -3.77
CA GLU A 434 -23.71 -12.70 -4.92
C GLU A 434 -22.26 -12.78 -4.45
N TYR A 435 -21.49 -13.69 -5.05
CA TYR A 435 -20.06 -13.86 -4.77
C TYR A 435 -19.23 -13.32 -5.94
N LEU A 436 -18.10 -12.67 -5.63
CA LEU A 436 -17.13 -12.23 -6.65
C LEU A 436 -16.50 -13.40 -7.41
N TYR A 437 -16.43 -14.57 -6.78
CA TYR A 437 -15.85 -15.79 -7.32
C TYR A 437 -16.36 -17.00 -6.52
N ASN A 438 -16.18 -18.22 -7.01
CA ASN A 438 -16.55 -19.43 -6.26
C ASN A 438 -15.71 -19.54 -4.96
N PRO A 439 -16.32 -19.47 -3.76
CA PRO A 439 -15.58 -19.52 -2.49
C PRO A 439 -14.80 -20.82 -2.28
N GLU A 440 -15.19 -21.92 -2.93
CA GLU A 440 -14.49 -23.21 -2.84
C GLU A 440 -13.07 -23.16 -3.42
N LEU A 441 -12.78 -22.19 -4.30
CA LEU A 441 -11.44 -21.98 -4.86
C LEU A 441 -10.40 -21.70 -3.78
N ALA A 442 -10.80 -21.14 -2.63
CA ALA A 442 -9.86 -20.90 -1.55
C ALA A 442 -9.34 -22.18 -0.86
N TYR A 443 -9.87 -23.35 -1.26
CA TYR A 443 -9.54 -24.67 -0.73
C TYR A 443 -9.18 -25.69 -1.84
N GLY A 444 -8.81 -25.22 -3.04
CA GLY A 444 -8.51 -26.11 -4.17
C GLY A 444 -9.75 -26.63 -4.91
N GLY A 445 -10.90 -25.98 -4.77
CA GLY A 445 -12.09 -26.26 -5.59
C GLY A 445 -11.84 -26.06 -7.09
N THR A 446 -12.67 -26.67 -7.92
CA THR A 446 -12.67 -26.42 -9.36
C THR A 446 -13.57 -25.24 -9.72
N ASN A 447 -13.15 -24.44 -10.69
CA ASN A 447 -13.97 -23.35 -11.26
C ASN A 447 -15.29 -23.84 -11.86
#